data_AF-K0BBC1-F1
#
_entry.id   AF-K0BBC1-F1
#
_cell.length_a   1.000
_cell.length_b   1.000
_cell.length_c   1.000
_cell.angle_alpha   90.00
_cell.angle_beta   90.00
_cell.angle_gamma   90.00
#
_symmetry.space_group_name_H-M   'P 1'
#
loop_
_entity.id
_entity.type
_entity.pdbx_description
1 polymer ?
#
loop_
_entity_poly.entity_id
_entity_poly.type
_entity_poly.pdbx_seq_one_letter_code
_entity_poly.pdbx_strand_id
1 'polypeptide(L)'
;MIKKWADYLISEVSYDSEHLIIVATRHQDTDQGITKGQPIDRLTIASDIKNGLFYVTIYSGKNSWKKGHEIHTFSIDGSPYLRIDKNKVPMDYLGDLPESSFVKSLSTKHIILKKRQKTSTRQ
;
A
#
# COMPACT_ATOMS: atom_id res chain seq x y z
N MET A 1 -4.79 14.06 24.80
CA MET A 1 -5.25 13.02 23.86
C MET A 1 -4.31 13.01 22.67
N ILE A 2 -3.72 11.86 22.34
CA ILE A 2 -3.00 11.69 21.06
C ILE A 2 -4.07 11.70 19.98
N LYS A 3 -3.94 12.62 19.02
CA LYS A 3 -4.93 12.82 17.97
C LYS A 3 -4.69 11.77 16.88
N LYS A 4 -5.54 10.75 16.83
CA LYS A 4 -5.63 9.78 15.72
C LYS A 4 -5.67 10.52 14.38
N TRP A 5 -4.87 10.07 13.41
CA TRP A 5 -4.75 10.71 12.10
C TRP A 5 -5.81 10.25 11.11
N ALA A 6 -6.18 8.97 11.15
CA ALA A 6 -7.18 8.31 10.29
C ALA A 6 -7.51 6.92 10.85
N ASP A 7 -8.49 6.20 10.29
CA ASP A 7 -8.78 4.81 10.69
C ASP A 7 -7.64 3.86 10.30
N TYR A 8 -7.10 4.08 9.10
CA TYR A 8 -6.02 3.29 8.56
C TYR A 8 -4.94 4.17 7.92
N LEU A 9 -3.71 3.64 7.90
CA LEU A 9 -2.53 4.32 7.41
C LEU A 9 -1.81 3.45 6.37
N ILE A 10 -1.31 4.04 5.29
CA ILE A 10 -0.52 3.33 4.26
C ILE A 10 0.93 3.81 4.27
N SER A 11 1.89 2.88 4.44
CA SER A 11 3.32 3.19 4.54
C SER A 11 4.16 2.75 3.34
N GLU A 12 3.68 1.76 2.58
CA GLU A 12 4.37 1.21 1.42
C GLU A 12 3.33 0.81 0.37
N VAL A 13 3.71 0.82 -0.90
CA VAL A 13 2.81 0.49 -2.01
C VAL A 13 3.60 -0.06 -3.20
N SER A 14 3.03 -1.01 -3.90
CA SER A 14 3.55 -1.52 -5.17
C SER A 14 2.48 -1.42 -6.24
N TYR A 15 2.89 -0.99 -7.43
CA TYR A 15 2.02 -0.81 -8.58
C TYR A 15 2.36 -1.80 -9.70
N ASP A 16 1.39 -2.07 -10.58
CA ASP A 16 1.61 -2.78 -11.84
C ASP A 16 2.07 -1.84 -12.97
N SER A 17 2.14 -2.36 -14.19
CA SER A 17 2.53 -1.60 -15.39
C SER A 17 1.55 -0.49 -15.78
N GLU A 18 0.29 -0.58 -15.36
CA GLU A 18 -0.74 0.44 -15.59
C GLU A 18 -0.83 1.44 -14.44
N HIS A 19 0.11 1.37 -13.49
CA HIS A 19 0.15 2.17 -12.28
C HIS A 19 -1.06 1.96 -11.37
N LEU A 20 -1.55 0.73 -11.32
CA LEU A 20 -2.59 0.29 -10.40
C LEU A 20 -1.96 -0.43 -9.20
N ILE A 21 -2.49 -0.19 -8.00
CA ILE A 21 -1.99 -0.79 -6.77
C ILE A 21 -2.20 -2.30 -6.82
N ILE A 22 -1.09 -3.05 -6.76
CA ILE A 22 -1.08 -4.50 -6.55
C ILE A 22 -1.28 -4.79 -5.06
N VAL A 23 -0.50 -4.10 -4.21
CA VAL A 23 -0.54 -4.28 -2.76
C VAL A 23 -0.04 -3.03 -2.06
N ALA A 24 -0.65 -2.72 -0.92
CA ALA A 24 -0.23 -1.67 -0.02
C ALA A 24 -0.03 -2.23 1.39
N THR A 25 0.88 -1.63 2.16
CA THR A 25 1.09 -1.99 3.58
C THR A 25 0.21 -1.11 4.45
N ARG A 26 -0.88 -1.68 4.98
CA ARG A 26 -1.87 -1.02 5.84
C ARG A 26 -1.55 -1.19 7.31
N HIS A 27 -1.68 -0.12 8.08
CA HIS A 27 -1.63 -0.09 9.54
C HIS A 27 -2.95 0.46 10.09
N GLN A 28 -3.26 0.16 11.34
CA GLN A 28 -4.35 0.78 12.07
C GLN A 28 -3.78 1.81 13.05
N ASP A 29 -4.41 2.97 13.13
CA ASP A 29 -4.09 4.00 14.12
C ASP A 29 -5.00 3.82 15.34
N THR A 30 -4.40 3.45 16.47
CA THR A 30 -5.09 3.13 17.72
C THR A 30 -4.65 4.07 18.83
N ASP A 31 -5.36 4.09 19.94
CA ASP A 31 -4.96 4.89 21.11
C ASP A 31 -3.61 4.43 21.72
N GLN A 32 -3.18 3.20 21.39
CA GLN A 32 -1.87 2.64 21.79
C GLN A 32 -0.77 2.87 20.74
N GLY A 33 -1.11 3.52 19.63
CA GLY A 33 -0.20 3.81 18.51
C GLY A 33 -0.52 3.02 17.25
N ILE A 34 0.45 3.01 16.34
CA ILE A 34 0.33 2.45 14.98
C ILE A 34 0.65 0.95 15.02
N THR A 35 -0.28 0.12 14.55
CA THR A 35 -0.11 -1.34 14.55
C THR A 35 0.90 -1.81 13.50
N LYS A 36 1.28 -3.09 13.54
CA LYS A 36 2.13 -3.70 12.52
C LYS A 36 1.45 -3.68 11.15
N GLY A 37 2.23 -3.37 10.11
CA GLY A 37 1.76 -3.33 8.73
C GLY A 37 1.30 -4.69 8.22
N GLN A 38 0.20 -4.70 7.46
CA GLN A 38 -0.35 -5.87 6.78
C GLN A 38 -0.57 -5.57 5.30
N PRO A 39 -0.25 -6.50 4.38
CA PRO A 39 -0.52 -6.34 2.97
C PRO A 39 -2.03 -6.33 2.72
N ILE A 40 -2.52 -5.35 1.96
CA ILE A 40 -3.91 -5.23 1.54
C ILE A 40 -3.97 -4.86 0.06
N ASP A 41 -5.04 -5.30 -0.63
CA ASP A 41 -5.27 -4.98 -2.04
C ASP A 41 -6.01 -3.63 -2.22
N ARG A 42 -6.00 -3.13 -3.47
CA ARG A 42 -6.64 -1.89 -3.88
C ARG A 42 -8.15 -1.85 -3.61
N LEU A 43 -8.86 -2.94 -3.92
CA LEU A 43 -10.32 -2.97 -3.83
C LEU A 43 -10.80 -2.92 -2.39
N THR A 44 -10.06 -3.55 -1.47
CA THR A 44 -10.33 -3.43 -0.04
C THR A 44 -10.21 -1.99 0.43
N ILE A 45 -9.14 -1.27 0.08
CA ILE A 45 -8.99 0.15 0.46
C ILE A 45 -10.12 1.00 -0.13
N ALA A 46 -10.46 0.81 -1.40
CA ALA A 46 -11.53 1.55 -2.06
C ALA A 46 -12.90 1.29 -1.40
N SER A 47 -13.18 0.03 -1.06
CA SER A 47 -14.41 -0.36 -0.35
C SER A 47 -14.48 0.27 1.04
N ASP A 48 -13.38 0.26 1.79
CA ASP A 48 -13.31 0.86 3.11
C ASP A 48 -13.60 2.37 3.06
N ILE A 49 -12.97 3.09 2.13
CA ILE A 49 -13.21 4.53 1.95
C ILE A 49 -14.66 4.81 1.55
N LYS A 50 -15.23 3.99 0.65
CA LYS A 50 -16.64 4.10 0.27
C LYS A 50 -17.58 3.88 1.45
N ASN A 51 -17.19 3.05 2.41
CA ASN A 51 -17.93 2.80 3.66
C ASN A 51 -17.65 3.85 4.75
N GLY A 52 -16.90 4.92 4.46
CA GLY A 52 -16.67 6.04 5.35
C GLY A 52 -15.44 5.90 6.25
N LEU A 53 -14.56 4.93 6.00
CA LEU A 53 -13.30 4.79 6.73
C LEU A 53 -12.24 5.73 6.15
N PHE A 54 -11.51 6.41 7.02
CA PHE A 54 -10.49 7.38 6.60
C PHE A 54 -9.13 6.72 6.45
N TYR A 55 -8.44 7.07 5.37
CA TYR A 55 -7.09 6.61 5.05
C TYR A 55 -6.15 7.78 4.84
N VAL A 56 -4.93 7.69 5.40
CA VAL A 56 -3.83 8.61 5.06
C VAL A 56 -2.54 7.85 4.75
N THR A 57 -1.65 8.43 3.96
CA THR A 57 -0.29 7.93 3.84
C THR A 57 0.54 8.30 5.06
N ILE A 58 1.58 7.50 5.36
CA ILE A 58 2.57 7.79 6.39
C ILE A 58 3.97 7.45 5.91
N TYR A 59 4.96 8.16 6.44
CA TYR A 59 6.36 7.98 6.10
C TYR A 59 7.16 7.55 7.32
N SER A 60 7.98 6.51 7.17
CA SER A 60 8.89 6.07 8.23
C SER A 60 10.06 7.05 8.36
N GLY A 61 10.22 7.59 9.57
CA GLY A 61 11.41 8.32 10.00
C GLY A 61 12.34 7.43 10.82
N LYS A 62 13.41 8.03 11.35
CA LYS A 62 14.47 7.30 12.08
C LYS A 62 13.95 6.51 13.29
N ASN A 63 12.91 7.01 13.97
CA ASN A 63 12.26 6.38 15.13
C ASN A 63 10.77 6.76 15.25
N SER A 64 10.15 7.29 14.19
CA SER A 64 8.81 7.85 14.26
C SER A 64 8.11 7.80 12.92
N TRP A 65 6.78 7.97 12.94
CA TRP A 65 5.97 8.15 11.74
C TRP A 65 5.72 9.63 11.48
N LYS A 66 5.65 10.00 10.20
CA LYS A 66 5.16 11.31 9.77
C LYS A 66 3.86 11.14 9.00
N LYS A 67 2.86 11.95 9.33
CA LYS A 67 1.60 12.00 8.58
C LYS A 67 1.86 12.50 7.17
N GLY A 68 1.32 11.80 6.18
CA GLY A 68 1.29 12.19 4.79
C GLY A 68 -0.07 12.76 4.39
N HIS A 69 -0.57 12.31 3.25
CA HIS A 69 -1.75 12.87 2.58
C HIS A 69 -2.97 11.98 2.75
N GLU A 70 -4.16 12.59 2.70
CA GLU A 70 -5.42 11.85 2.67
C GLU A 70 -5.56 11.09 1.35
N ILE A 71 -6.01 9.84 1.44
CA ILE A 71 -6.26 8.99 0.29
C ILE A 71 -7.74 9.10 -0.06
N HIS A 72 -8.01 9.54 -1.29
CA HIS A 72 -9.36 9.64 -1.81
C HIS A 72 -9.59 8.55 -2.85
N THR A 73 -10.87 8.18 -3.02
CA THR A 73 -11.30 7.31 -4.12
C THR A 73 -12.21 8.05 -5.09
N PHE A 74 -12.12 7.71 -6.37
CA PHE A 74 -13.09 8.07 -7.40
C PHE A 74 -13.27 6.89 -8.35
N SER A 75 -14.34 6.93 -9.14
CA SER A 75 -14.65 5.90 -10.12
C SER A 75 -14.66 6.44 -11.54
N ILE A 76 -14.06 5.69 -12.47
CA ILE A 76 -14.19 5.89 -13.92
C ILE A 76 -14.69 4.58 -14.48
N ASP A 77 -15.81 4.61 -15.21
CA ASP A 77 -16.45 3.43 -15.81
C ASP A 77 -16.67 2.26 -14.83
N GLY A 78 -17.00 2.59 -13.57
CA GLY A 78 -17.24 1.61 -12.51
C GLY A 78 -15.98 1.07 -11.82
N SER A 79 -14.78 1.37 -12.32
CA SER A 79 -13.51 0.98 -11.69
C SER A 79 -13.06 2.03 -10.66
N PRO A 80 -12.72 1.63 -9.41
CA PRO A 80 -12.23 2.56 -8.40
C PRO A 80 -10.71 2.80 -8.54
N TYR A 81 -10.32 4.05 -8.30
CA TYR A 81 -8.93 4.51 -8.27
C TYR A 81 -8.66 5.24 -6.96
N LEU A 82 -7.42 5.16 -6.46
CA LEU A 82 -6.98 5.69 -5.17
C LEU A 82 -5.89 6.74 -5.39
N ARG A 83 -6.14 7.98 -4.97
CA ARG A 83 -5.21 9.10 -5.23
C ARG A 83 -5.14 10.09 -4.07
N ILE A 84 -3.99 10.75 -3.95
CA ILE A 84 -3.75 11.85 -3.00
C ILE A 84 -3.85 13.25 -3.64
N ASP A 85 -3.78 13.35 -4.96
CA ASP A 85 -3.64 14.61 -5.71
C ASP A 85 -4.96 15.12 -6.33
N LYS A 86 -6.10 14.47 -6.03
CA LYS A 86 -7.45 14.78 -6.52
C LYS A 86 -7.62 14.79 -8.06
N ASN A 87 -6.60 14.38 -8.81
CA ASN A 87 -6.68 14.26 -10.26
C ASN A 87 -7.63 13.11 -10.67
N LYS A 88 -8.36 13.28 -11.78
CA LYS A 88 -9.28 12.25 -12.31
C LYS A 88 -8.64 11.55 -13.51
N VAL A 89 -7.75 10.61 -13.23
CA VAL A 89 -6.99 9.84 -14.22
C VAL A 89 -7.15 8.36 -13.87
N PRO A 90 -7.26 7.42 -14.84
CA PRO A 90 -7.44 5.99 -14.58
C PRO A 90 -6.14 5.31 -14.09
N MET A 91 -5.52 5.87 -13.05
CA MET A 91 -4.29 5.39 -12.41
C MET A 91 -4.36 5.67 -10.91
N ASP A 92 -3.77 4.80 -10.10
CA ASP A 92 -3.59 5.06 -8.68
C ASP A 92 -2.38 5.97 -8.45
N TYR A 93 -2.36 6.70 -7.34
CA TYR A 93 -1.22 7.56 -6.98
C TYR A 93 -1.22 7.91 -5.50
N LEU A 94 -0.36 7.23 -4.73
CA LEU A 94 -0.16 7.49 -3.30
C LEU A 94 1.13 8.28 -3.02
N GLY A 95 1.65 8.99 -4.02
CA GLY A 95 2.88 9.78 -3.91
C GLY A 95 4.15 8.93 -3.99
N ASP A 96 5.16 9.34 -3.24
CA ASP A 96 6.52 8.80 -3.22
C ASP A 96 6.73 7.70 -2.17
N LEU A 97 5.67 6.96 -1.83
CA LEU A 97 5.76 5.86 -0.89
C LEU A 97 6.71 4.76 -1.41
N PRO A 98 7.52 4.15 -0.53
CA PRO A 98 8.45 3.10 -0.91
C PRO A 98 7.72 1.84 -1.40
N GLU A 99 8.40 1.07 -2.25
CA GLU A 99 7.89 -0.21 -2.74
C GLU A 99 7.69 -1.22 -1.60
N SER A 100 6.54 -1.91 -1.62
CA SER A 100 6.15 -2.87 -0.58
C SER A 100 7.19 -3.96 -0.34
N SER A 101 7.59 -4.10 0.92
CA SER A 101 8.46 -5.16 1.41
C SER A 101 7.88 -6.56 1.17
N PHE A 102 6.55 -6.70 1.12
CA PHE A 102 5.87 -7.96 0.80
C PHE A 102 6.22 -8.43 -0.63
N VAL A 103 6.10 -7.55 -1.62
CA VAL A 103 6.43 -7.87 -3.03
C VAL A 103 7.91 -8.19 -3.18
N LYS A 104 8.79 -7.40 -2.54
CA LYS A 104 10.24 -7.66 -2.51
C LYS A 104 10.54 -9.07 -1.98
N SER A 105 9.81 -9.50 -0.94
CA SER A 105 9.97 -10.84 -0.38
C SER A 105 9.53 -11.95 -1.36
N LEU A 106 8.46 -11.73 -2.12
CA LEU A 106 7.96 -12.70 -3.11
C LEU A 106 8.91 -12.83 -4.30
N SER A 107 9.38 -11.69 -4.83
CA SER A 107 10.39 -11.65 -5.90
C SER A 107 11.67 -12.37 -5.50
N THR A 108 12.17 -12.11 -4.28
CA THR A 108 13.35 -12.78 -3.73
C THR A 108 13.17 -14.30 -3.64
N LYS A 109 12.02 -14.76 -3.11
CA LYS A 109 11.71 -16.20 -3.02
C LYS A 109 11.66 -16.87 -4.39
N HIS A 110 11.05 -16.22 -5.38
CA HIS A 110 10.96 -16.73 -6.76
C HIS A 110 12.35 -16.90 -7.40
N ILE A 111 13.24 -15.92 -7.20
CA ILE A 111 14.62 -15.99 -7.69
C ILE A 111 15.38 -17.15 -7.03
N ILE A 112 15.25 -17.32 -5.71
CA ILE A 112 15.89 -18.42 -4.97
C ILE A 112 15.38 -19.78 -5.47
N LEU A 113 14.07 -19.91 -5.69
CA LEU A 113 13.47 -21.16 -6.19
C LEU A 113 13.96 -21.50 -7.60
N LYS A 114 14.04 -20.51 -8.51
CA LYS A 114 14.58 -20.69 -9.87
C LYS A 114 16.06 -21.11 -9.87
N LYS A 115 16.88 -20.57 -8.96
CA LYS A 115 18.30 -20.97 -8.83
C LYS A 115 18.44 -22.44 -8.41
N ARG A 116 17.62 -22.92 -7.47
CA ARG A 116 17.62 -24.32 -7.00
C ARG A 116 17.28 -25.33 -8.09
N GLN A 117 16.35 -25.00 -8.97
CA GLN A 117 15.96 -25.90 -10.07
C GLN A 117 17.05 -26.03 -11.14
N LYS A 118 17.78 -24.94 -11.44
CA LYS A 118 18.88 -24.95 -12.42
C LYS A 118 20.13 -25.70 -11.95
N THR A 119 20.37 -25.81 -10.64
CA THR A 119 21.50 -26.58 -10.09
C THR A 119 21.25 -28.09 -10.06
N SER A 120 20.00 -28.53 -10.19
CA SER A 120 19.63 -29.97 -10.17
C SER A 120 19.72 -30.64 -11.55
N THR A 121 19.93 -29.89 -12.63
CA THR A 121 19.95 -30.40 -14.02
C THR A 121 21.37 -30.52 -14.59
N ARG A 122 22.40 -30.47 -13.73
CA ARG A 122 23.83 -30.55 -14.08
C ARG A 122 24.54 -31.80 -13.50
N GLN A 123 23.80 -32.90 -13.33
CA GLN A 123 24.38 -34.23 -13.08
C GLN A 123 24.04 -35.16 -14.23
#